data_AF-A0A2H5YWT7-F1
#
_entry.id   AF-A0A2H5YWT7-F1
#
_cell.length_a   1.000
_cell.length_b   1.000
_cell.length_c   1.000
_cell.angle_alpha   90.00
_cell.angle_beta   90.00
_cell.angle_gamma   90.00
#
_symmetry.space_group_name_H-M   'P 1'
#
loop_
_entity.id
_entity.type
_entity.pdbx_description
1 polymer ?
#
loop_
_entity_poly.entity_id
_entity_poly.type
_entity_poly.pdbx_seq_one_letter_code
_entity_poly.pdbx_strand_id
1 'polypeptide(L)'
;MRQNTGWSPNRALVLLPLLLATVLAACNRSTATPTPAPSTPQAGDWRAVGPSAPVDPARSTRVRLRLEVPSDAAVRAVELQLIAPGGDRVFAERYSVSPGAPLEVEVDLSDLSGAGTPAGTWRAQWVDAEQPDRVLATVSFRVQAAAAIAWQTSAPRQVVPAGDCQADRPIVELGIRAQNAGPAQRLTVYAVVTAPNGQEVMFRPIETTGDAWGTIRVSLCSIVPRERQAGIWTVRWYRSDASTQPVATDRFQVELPPTPRPTPAPAIEWVVPTEPVQPQDCGATVDLRVRNAAGTPDRTLAVVIQVIPPGRQPVDLASVELRNADWATVSLTYCQAAGGSDIAGTWTVRAVDAATRQTVLGQATFEVRALPAPAQPAPPPPQPRPQPQPQPQPPPPPPARVDTDGDDLPDDEELSFGTDQYNSDTDSDGLSDGSEVYVHGTDPRKADTDLDGTSDFDEILIGSDPWDPCSPWQFAYACQYEG
;
A
#
# COMPACT_ATOMS: atom_id res chain seq x y z
N MET A 1 -48.61 -35.46 -34.00
CA MET A 1 -50.03 -35.87 -33.76
C MET A 1 -50.91 -34.62 -33.71
N ARG A 2 -52.24 -34.79 -33.69
CA ARG A 2 -53.34 -33.81 -33.44
C ARG A 2 -52.93 -32.38 -33.02
N GLN A 3 -53.25 -31.35 -33.83
CA GLN A 3 -54.40 -30.41 -33.72
C GLN A 3 -54.09 -29.14 -32.87
N ASN A 4 -54.22 -27.92 -33.40
CA ASN A 4 -55.43 -27.06 -33.53
C ASN A 4 -55.79 -26.39 -32.18
N THR A 5 -56.09 -25.09 -32.01
CA THR A 5 -56.55 -23.97 -32.88
C THR A 5 -55.70 -22.68 -32.64
N GLY A 6 -55.71 -21.64 -33.49
CA GLY A 6 -56.72 -20.55 -33.57
C GLY A 6 -56.17 -19.24 -32.93
N TRP A 7 -56.39 -18.02 -33.42
CA TRP A 7 -57.30 -17.49 -34.45
C TRP A 7 -56.68 -16.22 -35.09
N SER A 8 -57.22 -15.72 -36.22
CA SER A 8 -56.64 -14.62 -37.02
C SER A 8 -57.57 -13.40 -37.18
N PRO A 9 -57.04 -12.18 -37.42
CA PRO A 9 -57.84 -10.97 -37.52
C PRO A 9 -58.43 -10.76 -38.92
N ASN A 10 -59.57 -10.06 -39.05
CA ASN A 10 -59.92 -9.44 -40.32
C ASN A 10 -60.83 -8.19 -40.25
N ARG A 11 -60.63 -7.36 -41.26
CA ARG A 11 -61.16 -6.03 -41.59
C ARG A 11 -62.68 -5.84 -41.55
N ALA A 12 -63.10 -4.60 -41.31
CA ALA A 12 -64.28 -3.97 -41.91
C ALA A 12 -63.96 -2.49 -42.28
N LEU A 13 -64.62 -1.93 -43.31
CA LEU A 13 -64.30 -0.62 -43.90
C LEU A 13 -65.55 0.02 -44.52
N VAL A 14 -65.92 1.25 -44.15
CA VAL A 14 -67.16 1.97 -44.56
C VAL A 14 -66.91 3.49 -44.67
N LEU A 15 -67.67 4.20 -45.52
CA LEU A 15 -67.53 5.62 -45.92
C LEU A 15 -68.94 6.30 -46.04
N LEU A 16 -69.18 7.59 -46.34
CA LEU A 16 -68.31 8.70 -46.81
C LEU A 16 -68.67 10.08 -46.12
N PRO A 17 -69.29 11.17 -46.69
CA PRO A 17 -69.32 12.51 -46.02
C PRO A 17 -70.75 13.15 -45.92
N LEU A 18 -70.84 14.46 -45.58
CA LEU A 18 -71.70 15.52 -46.18
C LEU A 18 -71.32 16.90 -45.55
N LEU A 19 -71.08 18.01 -46.29
CA LEU A 19 -71.99 19.11 -46.74
C LEU A 19 -72.63 19.98 -45.62
N LEU A 20 -72.82 21.32 -45.71
CA LEU A 20 -72.45 22.37 -46.69
C LEU A 20 -72.74 23.80 -46.12
N ALA A 21 -72.27 24.86 -46.81
CA ALA A 21 -72.83 26.24 -46.91
C ALA A 21 -72.48 27.36 -45.88
N THR A 22 -71.99 28.46 -46.47
CA THR A 22 -71.93 29.87 -46.00
C THR A 22 -73.24 30.63 -46.27
N VAL A 23 -73.41 31.88 -45.77
CA VAL A 23 -73.80 33.12 -46.51
C VAL A 23 -74.28 34.30 -45.61
N LEU A 24 -73.66 35.48 -45.79
CA LEU A 24 -74.11 36.91 -45.59
C LEU A 24 -74.94 37.35 -44.34
N ALA A 25 -75.20 38.64 -44.06
CA ALA A 25 -74.43 39.92 -44.10
C ALA A 25 -75.37 41.10 -43.72
N ALA A 26 -74.84 42.23 -43.18
CA ALA A 26 -75.33 43.63 -43.40
C ALA A 26 -74.57 44.64 -42.50
N CYS A 27 -74.56 45.93 -42.88
CA CYS A 27 -73.88 47.02 -42.18
C CYS A 27 -74.87 48.06 -41.61
N ASN A 28 -74.45 48.86 -40.62
CA ASN A 28 -74.56 50.32 -40.77
C ASN A 28 -73.51 51.15 -39.99
N ARG A 29 -73.40 52.41 -40.42
CA ARG A 29 -72.45 53.50 -40.13
C ARG A 29 -72.44 53.96 -38.64
N SER A 30 -71.28 54.32 -38.07
CA SER A 30 -70.71 55.70 -37.98
C SER A 30 -71.48 56.63 -37.02
N THR A 31 -70.89 57.46 -36.15
CA THR A 31 -69.47 57.81 -35.90
C THR A 31 -69.34 58.39 -34.48
N ALA A 32 -68.30 58.05 -33.73
CA ALA A 32 -67.92 58.76 -32.51
C ALA A 32 -66.39 58.66 -32.33
N THR A 33 -65.71 59.79 -32.19
CA THR A 33 -64.25 59.85 -32.01
C THR A 33 -63.91 59.85 -30.52
N PRO A 34 -63.24 58.83 -29.97
CA PRO A 34 -62.65 58.94 -28.65
C PRO A 34 -61.41 59.85 -28.73
N THR A 35 -61.28 60.78 -27.80
CA THR A 35 -60.01 61.45 -27.53
C THR A 35 -58.94 60.38 -27.28
N PRO A 36 -57.73 60.46 -27.86
CA PRO A 36 -56.67 59.52 -27.51
C PRO A 36 -56.38 59.64 -26.01
N ALA A 37 -56.46 58.51 -25.30
CA ALA A 37 -55.92 58.39 -23.95
C ALA A 37 -54.41 58.75 -23.98
N PRO A 38 -53.82 59.25 -22.88
CA PRO A 38 -52.38 59.45 -22.80
C PRO A 38 -51.69 58.14 -23.20
N SER A 39 -50.85 58.20 -24.23
CA SER A 39 -50.25 57.02 -24.83
C SER A 39 -49.43 56.28 -23.78
N THR A 40 -49.90 55.09 -23.38
CA THR A 40 -49.10 54.14 -22.62
C THR A 40 -47.75 54.03 -23.31
N PRO A 41 -46.61 54.29 -22.64
CA PRO A 41 -45.32 54.16 -23.28
C PRO A 41 -45.23 52.73 -23.82
N GLN A 42 -44.93 52.60 -25.12
CA GLN A 42 -44.73 51.29 -25.71
C GLN A 42 -43.66 50.56 -24.88
N ALA A 43 -43.85 49.27 -24.66
CA ALA A 43 -42.78 48.49 -24.06
C ALA A 43 -41.60 48.51 -25.03
N GLY A 44 -40.56 49.29 -24.70
CA GLY A 44 -39.28 49.24 -25.38
C GLY A 44 -38.74 47.80 -25.36
N ASP A 45 -37.87 47.48 -26.30
CA ASP A 45 -37.36 46.13 -26.55
C ASP A 45 -36.49 45.59 -25.39
N TRP A 46 -37.12 45.17 -24.29
CA TRP A 46 -36.48 44.42 -23.21
C TRP A 46 -35.98 43.08 -23.77
N ARG A 47 -34.68 42.84 -23.70
CA ARG A 47 -34.07 41.64 -24.28
C ARG A 47 -33.24 40.91 -23.24
N ALA A 48 -33.64 39.67 -22.94
CA ALA A 48 -32.87 38.78 -22.09
C ALA A 48 -31.90 37.96 -22.94
N VAL A 49 -30.64 37.89 -22.51
CA VAL A 49 -29.57 37.10 -23.11
C VAL A 49 -29.07 36.11 -22.05
N GLY A 50 -28.72 34.90 -22.47
CA GLY A 50 -28.21 33.85 -21.61
C GLY A 50 -27.29 32.90 -22.39
N PRO A 51 -26.94 31.72 -21.83
CA PRO A 51 -26.05 30.76 -22.48
C PRO A 51 -26.54 30.35 -23.88
N SER A 52 -25.74 30.68 -24.91
CA SER A 52 -26.02 30.34 -26.31
C SER A 52 -25.69 28.88 -26.65
N ALA A 53 -24.69 28.32 -25.96
CA ALA A 53 -24.42 26.89 -25.93
C ALA A 53 -25.15 26.24 -24.74
N PRO A 54 -25.49 24.93 -24.81
CA PRO A 54 -25.97 24.20 -23.65
C PRO A 54 -24.95 24.22 -22.49
N VAL A 55 -25.44 24.42 -21.28
CA VAL A 55 -24.64 24.44 -20.04
C VAL A 55 -24.26 23.00 -19.69
N ASP A 56 -22.96 22.75 -19.55
CA ASP A 56 -22.41 21.46 -19.12
C ASP A 56 -22.08 21.53 -17.61
N PRO A 57 -22.89 20.92 -16.72
CA PRO A 57 -22.69 21.01 -15.27
C PRO A 57 -21.40 20.31 -14.80
N ALA A 58 -20.77 19.47 -15.63
CA ALA A 58 -19.45 18.92 -15.31
C ALA A 58 -18.31 19.95 -15.49
N ARG A 59 -18.56 21.06 -16.20
CA ARG A 59 -17.60 22.16 -16.40
C ARG A 59 -17.91 23.37 -15.53
N SER A 60 -19.18 23.76 -15.45
CA SER A 60 -19.64 24.91 -14.65
C SER A 60 -21.13 24.79 -14.38
N THR A 61 -21.51 24.83 -13.12
CA THR A 61 -22.90 25.04 -12.67
C THR A 61 -23.32 26.50 -12.74
N ARG A 62 -22.37 27.45 -12.87
CA ARG A 62 -22.67 28.88 -13.01
C ARG A 62 -23.14 29.24 -14.41
N VAL A 63 -24.18 30.06 -14.46
CA VAL A 63 -24.72 30.67 -15.68
C VAL A 63 -24.76 32.19 -15.54
N ARG A 64 -24.36 32.89 -16.60
CA ARG A 64 -24.53 34.35 -16.69
C ARG A 64 -25.77 34.70 -17.49
N LEU A 65 -26.59 35.57 -16.93
CA LEU A 65 -27.84 36.05 -17.49
C LEU A 65 -27.77 37.58 -17.56
N ARG A 66 -28.18 38.12 -18.70
CA ARG A 66 -28.07 39.56 -19.00
C ARG A 66 -29.43 40.09 -19.45
N LEU A 67 -29.80 41.26 -18.96
CA LEU A 67 -30.99 42.00 -19.36
C LEU A 67 -30.57 43.32 -20.00
N GLU A 68 -30.85 43.48 -21.29
CA GLU A 68 -30.80 44.79 -21.95
C GLU A 68 -32.02 45.61 -21.52
N VAL A 69 -31.77 46.72 -20.83
CA VAL A 69 -32.79 47.63 -20.31
C VAL A 69 -33.01 48.77 -21.32
N PRO A 70 -34.23 48.97 -21.85
CA PRO A 70 -34.50 50.07 -22.79
C PRO A 70 -34.15 51.45 -22.21
N SER A 71 -33.68 52.37 -23.05
CA SER A 71 -33.31 53.74 -22.62
C SER A 71 -34.51 54.62 -22.25
N ASP A 72 -35.70 54.23 -22.67
CA ASP A 72 -37.00 54.82 -22.33
C ASP A 72 -37.75 54.05 -21.22
N ALA A 73 -37.12 53.03 -20.62
CA ALA A 73 -37.76 52.18 -19.63
C ALA A 73 -38.29 52.98 -18.42
N ALA A 74 -39.57 52.79 -18.09
CA ALA A 74 -40.19 53.34 -16.88
C ALA A 74 -39.87 52.52 -15.61
N VAL A 75 -39.64 51.21 -15.76
CA VAL A 75 -39.37 50.28 -14.64
C VAL A 75 -38.02 50.56 -14.00
N ARG A 76 -37.94 50.51 -12.66
CA ARG A 76 -36.70 50.75 -11.88
C ARG A 76 -36.23 49.54 -11.07
N ALA A 77 -37.08 48.53 -10.90
CA ALA A 77 -36.74 47.27 -10.24
C ALA A 77 -37.35 46.10 -11.00
N VAL A 78 -36.58 45.01 -11.15
CA VAL A 78 -37.01 43.77 -11.79
C VAL A 78 -36.75 42.60 -10.85
N GLU A 79 -37.51 41.52 -11.03
CA GLU A 79 -37.30 40.27 -10.31
C GLU A 79 -36.91 39.18 -11.32
N LEU A 80 -35.74 38.56 -11.12
CA LEU A 80 -35.28 37.42 -11.90
C LEU A 80 -35.83 36.14 -11.28
N GLN A 81 -36.65 35.42 -12.04
CA GLN A 81 -37.19 34.13 -11.64
C GLN A 81 -36.58 33.03 -12.51
N LEU A 82 -35.96 32.01 -11.89
CA LEU A 82 -35.53 30.80 -12.61
C LEU A 82 -36.53 29.68 -12.40
N ILE A 83 -36.95 29.10 -13.52
CA ILE A 83 -37.88 27.98 -13.59
C ILE A 83 -37.12 26.77 -14.12
N ALA A 84 -37.11 25.70 -13.32
CA ALA A 84 -36.49 24.43 -13.64
C ALA A 84 -37.30 23.64 -14.69
N PRO A 85 -36.74 22.60 -15.34
CA PRO A 85 -37.42 21.85 -16.41
C PRO A 85 -38.75 21.18 -16.01
N GLY A 86 -38.98 20.94 -14.70
CA GLY A 86 -40.24 20.43 -14.16
C GLY A 86 -41.38 21.47 -14.07
N GLY A 87 -41.06 22.77 -14.20
CA GLY A 87 -42.00 23.89 -14.03
C GLY A 87 -41.87 24.61 -12.68
N ASP A 88 -41.14 24.04 -11.72
CA ASP A 88 -40.91 24.65 -10.41
C ASP A 88 -40.02 25.90 -10.49
N ARG A 89 -40.40 26.96 -9.78
CA ARG A 89 -39.57 28.16 -9.61
C ARG A 89 -38.60 27.96 -8.46
N VAL A 90 -37.31 27.83 -8.79
CA VAL A 90 -36.22 27.51 -7.84
C VAL A 90 -35.37 28.72 -7.45
N PHE A 91 -35.58 29.87 -8.08
CA PHE A 91 -34.94 31.15 -7.75
C PHE A 91 -35.91 32.32 -7.96
N ALA A 92 -35.82 33.32 -7.10
CA ALA A 92 -36.48 34.62 -7.24
C ALA A 92 -35.68 35.68 -6.48
N GLU A 93 -34.99 36.59 -7.18
CA GLU A 93 -34.24 37.71 -6.56
C GLU A 93 -34.53 39.03 -7.28
N ARG A 94 -34.49 40.14 -6.53
CA ARG A 94 -34.83 41.49 -7.00
C ARG A 94 -33.58 42.33 -7.24
N TYR A 95 -33.53 43.00 -8.39
CA TYR A 95 -32.43 43.87 -8.80
C TYR A 95 -32.96 45.25 -9.22
N SER A 96 -32.20 46.30 -8.91
CA SER A 96 -32.43 47.63 -9.46
C SER A 96 -31.92 47.73 -10.90
N VAL A 97 -32.63 48.47 -11.76
CA VAL A 97 -32.28 48.68 -13.16
C VAL A 97 -32.29 50.16 -13.53
N SER A 98 -31.33 50.56 -14.36
CA SER A 98 -31.19 51.92 -14.90
C SER A 98 -31.45 51.90 -16.42
N PRO A 99 -32.27 52.82 -16.98
CA PRO A 99 -32.54 52.84 -18.41
C PRO A 99 -31.28 52.93 -19.27
N GLY A 100 -31.19 52.10 -20.30
CA GLY A 100 -30.05 52.03 -21.22
C GLY A 100 -28.77 51.40 -20.63
N ALA A 101 -28.79 50.94 -19.37
CA ALA A 101 -27.69 50.21 -18.75
C ALA A 101 -28.05 48.72 -18.64
N PRO A 102 -27.24 47.79 -19.18
CA PRO A 102 -27.49 46.37 -19.06
C PRO A 102 -27.26 45.89 -17.60
N LEU A 103 -28.12 44.99 -17.15
CA LEU A 103 -27.93 44.25 -15.91
C LEU A 103 -27.33 42.88 -16.23
N GLU A 104 -26.21 42.51 -15.61
CA GLU A 104 -25.65 41.14 -15.65
C GLU A 104 -25.72 40.51 -14.25
N VAL A 105 -26.18 39.26 -14.21
CA VAL A 105 -26.30 38.44 -12.99
C VAL A 105 -25.64 37.08 -13.29
N GLU A 106 -24.84 36.58 -12.34
CA GLU A 106 -24.27 35.23 -12.39
C GLU A 106 -24.91 34.39 -11.28
N VAL A 107 -25.49 33.23 -11.64
CA VAL A 107 -26.23 32.36 -10.72
C VAL A 107 -25.63 30.96 -10.76
N ASP A 108 -25.40 30.35 -9.59
CA ASP A 108 -24.92 28.98 -9.48
C ASP A 108 -26.09 27.99 -9.41
N LEU A 109 -26.17 27.05 -10.37
CA LEU A 109 -27.33 26.15 -10.51
C LEU A 109 -27.23 24.89 -9.64
N SER A 110 -26.12 24.68 -8.92
CA SER A 110 -26.01 23.63 -7.89
C SER A 110 -26.99 23.90 -6.74
N ASP A 111 -26.88 25.11 -6.18
CA ASP A 111 -27.38 25.46 -4.85
C ASP A 111 -28.92 25.56 -4.81
N LEU A 112 -29.54 25.77 -5.97
CA LEU A 112 -30.98 25.96 -6.17
C LEU A 112 -31.77 24.66 -6.26
N SER A 113 -31.10 23.52 -6.45
CA SER A 113 -31.73 22.33 -7.04
C SER A 113 -32.12 21.24 -6.05
N GLY A 114 -31.50 21.19 -4.86
CA GLY A 114 -31.76 20.20 -3.78
C GLY A 114 -31.35 18.75 -4.08
N ALA A 115 -31.49 18.30 -5.33
CA ALA A 115 -31.16 16.95 -5.82
C ALA A 115 -30.07 16.96 -6.91
N GLY A 116 -29.36 18.08 -7.08
CA GLY A 116 -28.44 18.32 -8.20
C GLY A 116 -29.16 18.90 -9.42
N THR A 117 -28.44 19.67 -10.24
CA THR A 117 -29.03 20.50 -11.30
C THR A 117 -29.79 19.68 -12.35
N PRO A 118 -31.14 19.78 -12.45
CA PRO A 118 -31.90 18.99 -13.41
C PRO A 118 -31.58 19.32 -14.87
N ALA A 119 -31.43 18.27 -15.68
CA ALA A 119 -31.23 18.32 -17.12
C ALA A 119 -32.49 18.84 -17.85
N GLY A 120 -32.30 19.62 -18.92
CA GLY A 120 -33.40 20.05 -19.80
C GLY A 120 -33.41 21.55 -20.08
N THR A 121 -34.57 22.07 -20.49
CA THR A 121 -34.76 23.49 -20.78
C THR A 121 -35.13 24.25 -19.53
N TRP A 122 -34.23 25.10 -19.07
CA TRP A 122 -34.46 26.08 -18.02
C TRP A 122 -34.98 27.38 -18.60
N ARG A 123 -35.74 28.14 -17.82
CA ARG A 123 -36.27 29.45 -18.22
C ARG A 123 -35.92 30.50 -17.17
N ALA A 124 -35.23 31.55 -17.61
CA ALA A 124 -35.05 32.78 -16.85
C ALA A 124 -36.11 33.80 -17.30
N GLN A 125 -36.93 34.26 -16.37
CA GLN A 125 -37.94 35.30 -16.61
C GLN A 125 -37.59 36.54 -15.79
N TRP A 126 -37.65 37.70 -16.44
CA TRP A 126 -37.50 39.00 -15.79
C TRP A 126 -38.89 39.62 -15.70
N VAL A 127 -39.43 39.75 -14.49
CA VAL A 127 -40.73 40.38 -14.25
C VAL A 127 -40.55 41.77 -13.64
N ASP A 128 -41.55 42.63 -13.82
CA ASP A 128 -41.63 43.92 -13.14
C ASP A 128 -41.83 43.71 -11.63
N ALA A 129 -40.93 44.26 -10.80
CA ALA A 129 -40.97 44.01 -9.35
C ALA A 129 -42.16 44.66 -8.64
N GLU A 130 -42.84 45.62 -9.30
CA GLU A 130 -44.08 46.26 -8.86
C GLU A 130 -45.33 45.59 -9.46
N GLN A 131 -45.18 44.82 -10.55
CA GLN A 131 -46.27 44.14 -11.26
C GLN A 131 -45.85 42.69 -11.61
N PRO A 132 -45.92 41.73 -10.67
CA PRO A 132 -45.33 40.39 -10.86
C PRO A 132 -45.85 39.59 -12.07
N ASP A 133 -47.09 39.83 -12.51
CA ASP A 133 -47.67 39.20 -13.71
C ASP A 133 -47.08 39.76 -15.02
N ARG A 134 -46.40 40.91 -14.97
CA ARG A 134 -45.82 41.60 -16.12
C ARG A 134 -44.41 41.08 -16.39
N VAL A 135 -44.33 40.00 -17.16
CA VAL A 135 -43.07 39.53 -17.76
C VAL A 135 -42.54 40.60 -18.73
N LEU A 136 -41.35 41.13 -18.46
CA LEU A 136 -40.65 42.11 -19.29
C LEU A 136 -39.81 41.42 -20.36
N ALA A 137 -39.05 40.39 -19.96
CA ALA A 137 -38.25 39.58 -20.87
C ALA A 137 -38.18 38.13 -20.40
N THR A 138 -37.82 37.22 -21.29
CA THR A 138 -37.62 35.80 -20.98
C THR A 138 -36.55 35.23 -21.92
N VAL A 139 -35.62 34.45 -21.35
CA VAL A 139 -34.67 33.63 -22.11
C VAL A 139 -34.77 32.18 -21.64
N SER A 140 -34.75 31.25 -22.59
CA SER A 140 -34.67 29.81 -22.30
C SER A 140 -33.28 29.32 -22.68
N PHE A 141 -32.64 28.58 -21.78
CA PHE A 141 -31.34 27.94 -22.03
C PHE A 141 -31.44 26.45 -21.71
N ARG A 142 -30.54 25.64 -22.26
CA ARG A 142 -30.51 24.19 -22.00
C ARG A 142 -29.37 23.86 -21.06
N VAL A 143 -29.67 23.11 -20.00
CA VAL A 143 -28.68 22.41 -19.19
C VAL A 143 -28.61 20.98 -19.69
N GLN A 144 -27.40 20.49 -19.98
CA GLN A 144 -27.18 19.12 -20.40
C GLN A 144 -27.49 18.14 -19.25
N ALA A 145 -27.82 16.90 -19.58
CA ALA A 145 -27.70 15.84 -18.58
C ALA A 145 -26.23 15.74 -18.18
N ALA A 146 -25.95 15.76 -16.87
CA ALA A 146 -24.63 15.42 -16.36
C ALA A 146 -24.23 14.07 -16.95
N ALA A 147 -23.08 14.01 -17.63
CA ALA A 147 -22.60 12.76 -18.19
C ALA A 147 -22.41 11.74 -17.07
N ALA A 148 -22.74 10.48 -17.33
CA ALA A 148 -22.52 9.42 -16.35
C ALA A 148 -21.04 9.41 -15.94
N ILE A 149 -20.80 9.34 -14.63
CA ILE A 149 -19.44 9.28 -14.09
C ILE A 149 -18.79 7.99 -14.60
N ALA A 150 -17.77 8.13 -15.43
CA ALA A 150 -17.00 7.01 -15.94
C ALA A 150 -15.76 6.84 -15.06
N TRP A 151 -15.61 5.66 -14.47
CA TRP A 151 -14.48 5.40 -13.57
C TRP A 151 -13.29 4.90 -14.36
N GLN A 152 -12.14 5.55 -14.16
CA GLN A 152 -10.87 5.12 -14.74
C GLN A 152 -9.86 4.86 -13.62
N THR A 153 -9.21 3.70 -13.66
CA THR A 153 -8.07 3.35 -12.81
C THR A 153 -6.74 3.64 -13.50
N SER A 154 -5.69 3.79 -12.70
CA SER A 154 -4.31 3.72 -13.17
C SER A 154 -3.71 2.39 -12.73
N ALA A 155 -3.83 1.37 -13.58
CA ALA A 155 -3.07 0.13 -13.45
C ALA A 155 -1.57 0.48 -13.28
N PRO A 156 -0.86 -0.14 -12.32
CA PRO A 156 0.58 0.07 -12.19
C PRO A 156 1.27 -0.38 -13.48
N ARG A 157 1.98 0.54 -14.13
CA ARG A 157 2.44 0.41 -15.53
C ARG A 157 3.68 -0.50 -15.71
N GLN A 158 3.77 -1.62 -15.01
CA GLN A 158 4.82 -2.62 -15.21
C GLN A 158 4.48 -3.94 -14.51
N VAL A 159 5.19 -5.01 -14.91
CA VAL A 159 5.43 -6.15 -14.02
C VAL A 159 6.15 -5.62 -12.79
N VAL A 160 5.54 -5.76 -11.61
CA VAL A 160 6.18 -5.35 -10.35
C VAL A 160 7.08 -6.50 -9.89
N PRO A 161 8.41 -6.30 -9.73
CA PRO A 161 9.27 -7.30 -9.12
C PRO A 161 8.94 -7.40 -7.63
N ALA A 162 8.84 -8.61 -7.10
CA ALA A 162 8.64 -8.84 -5.67
C ALA A 162 9.89 -8.41 -4.87
N GLY A 163 9.84 -7.20 -4.31
CA GLY A 163 10.92 -6.63 -3.49
C GLY A 163 11.26 -7.49 -2.27
N ASP A 164 12.40 -7.21 -1.65
CA ASP A 164 12.75 -7.82 -0.36
C ASP A 164 11.92 -7.14 0.72
N CYS A 165 11.16 -7.89 1.52
CA CYS A 165 10.37 -7.30 2.62
C CYS A 165 11.24 -6.74 3.78
N GLN A 166 12.56 -6.72 3.60
CA GLN A 166 13.59 -6.14 4.46
C GLN A 166 14.30 -4.92 3.81
N ALA A 167 14.19 -4.73 2.49
CA ALA A 167 14.87 -3.65 1.77
C ALA A 167 14.10 -3.22 0.49
N ASP A 168 13.84 -1.92 0.38
CA ASP A 168 12.97 -1.28 -0.62
C ASP A 168 11.54 -1.86 -0.71
N ARG A 169 10.64 -1.22 0.07
CA ARG A 169 9.21 -1.50 0.14
C ARG A 169 8.59 -1.59 -1.28
N PRO A 170 8.02 -2.73 -1.71
CA PRO A 170 7.29 -2.82 -2.99
C PRO A 170 5.93 -2.11 -2.85
N ILE A 171 5.96 -0.77 -2.90
CA ILE A 171 4.79 0.09 -2.84
C ILE A 171 4.18 0.20 -4.24
N VAL A 172 3.01 -0.39 -4.40
CA VAL A 172 2.18 -0.18 -5.58
C VAL A 172 1.30 1.04 -5.33
N GLU A 173 1.47 2.09 -6.15
CA GLU A 173 0.57 3.24 -6.15
C GLU A 173 -0.61 2.95 -7.09
N LEU A 174 -1.81 2.85 -6.52
CA LEU A 174 -3.04 2.53 -7.22
C LEU A 174 -3.92 3.77 -7.28
N GLY A 175 -4.21 4.26 -8.49
CA GLY A 175 -5.02 5.45 -8.72
C GLY A 175 -6.41 5.14 -9.26
N ILE A 176 -7.36 6.01 -8.94
CA ILE A 176 -8.70 6.07 -9.52
C ILE A 176 -9.13 7.52 -9.74
N ARG A 177 -9.92 7.77 -10.80
CA ARG A 177 -10.58 9.06 -11.04
C ARG A 177 -12.01 8.90 -11.52
N ALA A 178 -12.83 9.90 -11.21
CA ALA A 178 -14.23 10.00 -11.56
C ALA A 178 -14.41 10.91 -12.80
N GLN A 179 -14.24 10.35 -14.00
CA GLN A 179 -14.35 11.13 -15.22
C GLN A 179 -15.77 11.71 -15.36
N ASN A 180 -15.86 12.97 -15.79
CA ASN A 180 -17.08 13.77 -15.85
C ASN A 180 -17.71 14.17 -14.50
N ALA A 181 -17.08 13.88 -13.35
CA ALA A 181 -17.52 14.46 -12.08
C ALA A 181 -17.23 15.98 -12.06
N GLY A 182 -18.18 16.76 -11.54
CA GLY A 182 -18.08 18.23 -11.51
C GLY A 182 -16.96 18.72 -10.58
N PRO A 183 -16.39 19.93 -10.78
CA PRO A 183 -15.18 20.38 -10.08
C PRO A 183 -15.32 20.54 -8.56
N ALA A 184 -16.55 20.66 -8.03
CA ALA A 184 -16.84 20.67 -6.60
C ALA A 184 -17.43 19.34 -6.07
N GLN A 185 -17.63 18.34 -6.95
CA GLN A 185 -18.26 17.08 -6.60
C GLN A 185 -17.28 16.14 -5.91
N ARG A 186 -17.54 15.88 -4.63
CA ARG A 186 -16.81 14.91 -3.81
C ARG A 186 -17.42 13.52 -3.92
N LEU A 187 -16.57 12.50 -4.06
CA LEU A 187 -16.96 11.10 -4.20
C LEU A 187 -16.02 10.23 -3.36
N THR A 188 -16.56 9.61 -2.30
CA THR A 188 -15.80 8.72 -1.42
C THR A 188 -15.75 7.31 -2.00
N VAL A 189 -14.54 6.78 -2.17
CA VAL A 189 -14.28 5.45 -2.74
C VAL A 189 -13.27 4.68 -1.91
N TYR A 190 -13.36 3.36 -1.91
CA TYR A 190 -12.40 2.47 -1.26
C TYR A 190 -11.98 1.34 -2.20
N ALA A 191 -10.79 0.79 -1.97
CA ALA A 191 -10.28 -0.36 -2.72
C ALA A 191 -10.30 -1.62 -1.86
N VAL A 192 -10.63 -2.74 -2.50
CA VAL A 192 -10.33 -4.08 -1.99
C VAL A 192 -9.29 -4.71 -2.91
N VAL A 193 -8.16 -5.12 -2.36
CA VAL A 193 -7.04 -5.75 -3.08
C VAL A 193 -7.06 -7.25 -2.77
N THR A 194 -7.21 -8.06 -3.80
CA THR A 194 -7.17 -9.53 -3.76
C THR A 194 -5.80 -10.01 -4.23
N ALA A 195 -5.07 -10.70 -3.34
CA ALA A 195 -3.79 -11.34 -3.63
C ALA A 195 -3.96 -12.67 -4.39
N PRO A 196 -2.90 -13.21 -5.04
CA PRO A 196 -2.98 -14.44 -5.85
C PRO A 196 -3.42 -15.70 -5.08
N ASN A 197 -3.24 -15.72 -3.76
CA ASN A 197 -3.71 -16.78 -2.86
C ASN A 197 -5.20 -16.66 -2.47
N GLY A 198 -5.91 -15.62 -2.94
CA GLY A 198 -7.30 -15.33 -2.59
C GLY A 198 -7.50 -14.52 -1.29
N GLN A 199 -6.42 -14.10 -0.63
CA GLN A 199 -6.50 -13.22 0.54
C GLN A 199 -6.88 -11.80 0.12
N GLU A 200 -7.80 -11.17 0.85
CA GLU A 200 -8.33 -9.84 0.53
C GLU A 200 -8.05 -8.84 1.63
N VAL A 201 -7.61 -7.63 1.26
CA VAL A 201 -7.43 -6.50 2.19
C VAL A 201 -8.20 -5.29 1.68
N MET A 202 -9.03 -4.72 2.56
CA MET A 202 -9.78 -3.48 2.31
C MET A 202 -8.97 -2.28 2.80
N PHE A 203 -8.77 -1.30 1.91
CA PHE A 203 -8.07 -0.06 2.22
C PHE A 203 -9.03 1.01 2.73
N ARG A 204 -8.52 1.93 3.56
CA ARG A 204 -9.31 3.06 4.09
C ARG A 204 -9.90 3.88 2.93
N PRO A 205 -11.15 4.37 3.02
CA PRO A 205 -11.74 5.18 1.96
C PRO A 205 -10.97 6.48 1.72
N ILE A 206 -10.89 6.90 0.46
CA ILE A 206 -10.34 8.18 0.02
C ILE A 206 -11.45 9.04 -0.60
N GLU A 207 -11.31 10.35 -0.52
CA GLU A 207 -12.18 11.30 -1.23
C GLU A 207 -11.55 11.69 -2.58
N THR A 208 -12.31 11.54 -3.67
CA THR A 208 -11.98 12.08 -4.99
C THR A 208 -12.83 13.33 -5.23
N THR A 209 -12.26 14.37 -5.85
CA THR A 209 -12.98 15.63 -6.16
C THR A 209 -12.88 15.94 -7.65
N GLY A 210 -14.01 15.94 -8.35
CA GLY A 210 -14.05 16.05 -9.82
C GLY A 210 -13.27 14.94 -10.55
N ASP A 211 -12.79 15.21 -11.76
CA ASP A 211 -11.93 14.31 -12.56
C ASP A 211 -10.45 14.30 -12.08
N ALA A 212 -10.20 14.56 -10.80
CA ALA A 212 -8.88 14.42 -10.19
C ALA A 212 -8.56 12.94 -9.88
N TRP A 213 -7.27 12.59 -9.95
CA TRP A 213 -6.78 11.31 -9.46
C TRP A 213 -6.74 11.29 -7.92
N GLY A 214 -7.46 10.36 -7.31
CA GLY A 214 -7.17 9.89 -5.96
C GLY A 214 -6.25 8.67 -6.04
N THR A 215 -5.26 8.58 -5.15
CA THR A 215 -4.28 7.49 -5.12
C THR A 215 -4.18 6.87 -3.73
N ILE A 216 -3.99 5.55 -3.67
CA ILE A 216 -3.58 4.83 -2.46
C ILE A 216 -2.21 4.18 -2.69
N ARG A 217 -1.43 4.03 -1.62
CA ARG A 217 -0.14 3.33 -1.63
C ARG A 217 -0.29 2.01 -0.88
N VAL A 218 0.03 0.90 -1.55
CA VAL A 218 -0.15 -0.46 -1.05
C VAL A 218 1.20 -1.15 -0.94
N SER A 219 1.61 -1.54 0.27
CA SER A 219 2.71 -2.48 0.45
C SER A 219 2.19 -3.90 0.17
N LEU A 220 2.84 -4.64 -0.73
CA LEU A 220 2.47 -6.04 -0.98
C LEU A 220 2.89 -6.95 0.19
N CYS A 221 3.97 -6.61 0.89
CA CYS A 221 4.47 -7.34 2.07
C CYS A 221 3.50 -7.29 3.25
N SER A 222 2.71 -6.22 3.42
CA SER A 222 1.67 -6.12 4.46
C SER A 222 0.36 -6.85 4.08
N ILE A 223 0.39 -7.67 3.03
CA ILE A 223 -0.73 -8.52 2.61
C ILE A 223 -0.26 -9.97 2.59
N VAL A 224 0.81 -10.28 1.85
CA VAL A 224 1.39 -11.64 1.80
C VAL A 224 2.93 -11.60 1.77
N PRO A 225 3.61 -12.60 2.36
CA PRO A 225 5.06 -12.71 2.30
C PRO A 225 5.53 -12.99 0.86
N ARG A 226 6.80 -12.67 0.58
CA ARG A 226 7.36 -12.53 -0.78
C ARG A 226 7.11 -13.74 -1.67
N GLU A 227 7.27 -14.94 -1.14
CA GLU A 227 7.13 -16.22 -1.84
C GLU A 227 5.71 -16.43 -2.39
N ARG A 228 4.72 -15.73 -1.80
CA ARG A 228 3.30 -15.78 -2.16
C ARG A 228 2.82 -14.55 -2.93
N GLN A 229 3.69 -13.57 -3.19
CA GLN A 229 3.34 -12.36 -3.95
C GLN A 229 3.23 -12.61 -5.47
N ALA A 230 3.85 -13.67 -5.99
CA ALA A 230 3.86 -13.96 -7.44
C ALA A 230 2.46 -14.26 -8.01
N GLY A 231 2.12 -13.64 -9.14
CA GLY A 231 0.90 -13.90 -9.90
C GLY A 231 0.04 -12.65 -10.15
N ILE A 232 -1.23 -12.90 -10.48
CA ILE A 232 -2.21 -11.86 -10.81
C ILE A 232 -2.88 -11.34 -9.54
N TRP A 233 -2.63 -10.08 -9.22
CA TRP A 233 -3.36 -9.32 -8.22
C TRP A 233 -4.60 -8.67 -8.86
N THR A 234 -5.71 -8.59 -8.12
CA THR A 234 -6.93 -7.90 -8.56
C THR A 234 -7.28 -6.76 -7.61
N VAL A 235 -7.60 -5.59 -8.15
CA VAL A 235 -8.03 -4.41 -7.40
C VAL A 235 -9.47 -4.11 -7.76
N ARG A 236 -10.37 -4.10 -6.77
CA ARG A 236 -11.79 -3.74 -6.94
C ARG A 236 -12.06 -2.42 -6.22
N TRP A 237 -12.50 -1.41 -6.95
CA TRP A 237 -12.87 -0.13 -6.38
C TRP A 237 -14.38 -0.03 -6.18
N TYR A 238 -14.79 0.49 -5.03
CA TYR A 238 -16.18 0.61 -4.61
C TYR A 238 -16.49 2.05 -4.20
N ARG A 239 -17.74 2.46 -4.40
CA ARG A 239 -18.29 3.69 -3.82
C ARG A 239 -18.76 3.42 -2.40
N SER A 240 -18.45 4.31 -1.46
CA SER A 240 -18.88 4.17 -0.07
C SER A 240 -20.41 4.27 0.10
N ASP A 241 -21.11 4.94 -0.81
CA ASP A 241 -22.57 5.03 -0.86
C ASP A 241 -23.23 3.97 -1.77
N ALA A 242 -22.46 3.13 -2.46
CA ALA A 242 -22.94 2.09 -3.37
C ALA A 242 -21.96 0.89 -3.40
N SER A 243 -21.88 0.16 -2.28
CA SER A 243 -20.88 -0.88 -2.03
C SER A 243 -21.17 -2.26 -2.62
N THR A 244 -22.34 -2.49 -3.22
CA THR A 244 -22.79 -3.83 -3.68
C THR A 244 -22.15 -4.31 -4.98
N GLN A 245 -21.60 -3.40 -5.79
CA GLN A 245 -20.85 -3.73 -7.01
C GLN A 245 -19.64 -2.81 -7.16
N PRO A 246 -18.51 -3.31 -7.70
CA PRO A 246 -17.34 -2.47 -7.92
C PRO A 246 -17.60 -1.48 -9.07
N VAL A 247 -17.24 -0.21 -8.87
CA VAL A 247 -17.33 0.84 -9.90
C VAL A 247 -16.18 0.77 -10.91
N ALA A 248 -15.06 0.15 -10.53
CA ALA A 248 -13.98 -0.25 -11.44
C ALA A 248 -13.30 -1.53 -10.92
N THR A 249 -12.66 -2.27 -11.82
CA THR A 249 -11.83 -3.44 -11.47
C THR A 249 -10.62 -3.48 -12.37
N ASP A 250 -9.45 -3.64 -11.76
CA ASP A 250 -8.14 -3.59 -12.41
C ASP A 250 -7.29 -4.80 -11.99
N ARG A 251 -6.22 -5.10 -12.72
CA ARG A 251 -5.32 -6.24 -12.46
C ARG A 251 -3.87 -5.90 -12.79
N PHE A 252 -2.95 -6.40 -11.97
CA PHE A 252 -1.52 -6.29 -12.23
C PHE A 252 -0.80 -7.62 -11.95
N GLN A 253 0.32 -7.81 -12.63
CA GLN A 253 1.17 -9.00 -12.50
C GLN A 253 2.35 -8.65 -11.60
N VAL A 254 2.60 -9.50 -10.60
CA VAL A 254 3.81 -9.49 -9.79
C VAL A 254 4.64 -10.71 -10.17
N GLU A 255 5.92 -10.50 -10.45
CA GLU A 255 6.88 -11.58 -10.71
C GLU A 255 7.93 -11.61 -9.61
N LEU A 256 8.30 -12.81 -9.16
CA LEU A 256 9.49 -12.96 -8.32
C LEU A 256 10.72 -12.52 -9.14
N PRO A 257 11.66 -11.76 -8.56
CA PRO A 257 12.91 -11.48 -9.24
C PRO A 257 13.60 -12.82 -9.59
N PRO A 258 14.30 -12.90 -10.73
CA PRO A 258 14.95 -14.12 -11.14
C PRO A 258 15.94 -14.54 -10.05
N THR A 259 15.81 -15.77 -9.54
CA THR A 259 16.79 -16.34 -8.61
C THR A 259 18.17 -16.14 -9.20
N PRO A 260 19.13 -15.55 -8.45
CA PRO A 260 20.43 -15.24 -9.01
C PRO A 260 21.05 -16.53 -9.55
N ARG A 261 21.25 -16.58 -10.87
CA ARG A 261 21.95 -17.71 -11.48
C ARG A 261 23.27 -17.86 -10.72
N PRO A 262 23.65 -19.08 -10.29
CA PRO A 262 24.96 -19.27 -9.69
C PRO A 262 26.00 -18.81 -10.71
N THR A 263 26.67 -17.70 -10.40
CA THR A 263 27.81 -17.22 -11.17
C THR A 263 28.77 -18.38 -11.32
N PRO A 264 29.24 -18.73 -12.53
CA PRO A 264 30.19 -19.82 -12.69
C PRO A 264 31.43 -19.49 -11.86
N ALA A 265 31.61 -20.24 -10.77
CA ALA A 265 32.55 -19.86 -9.73
C ALA A 265 33.97 -19.78 -10.31
N PRO A 266 34.81 -18.84 -9.85
CA PRO A 266 36.25 -18.93 -10.08
C PRO A 266 36.71 -20.24 -9.43
N ALA A 267 37.08 -21.22 -10.24
CA ALA A 267 37.41 -22.55 -9.74
C ALA A 267 38.78 -22.53 -9.04
N ILE A 268 38.83 -22.06 -7.79
CA ILE A 268 40.01 -22.24 -6.95
C ILE A 268 40.08 -23.71 -6.54
N GLU A 269 41.14 -24.39 -6.98
CA GLU A 269 41.40 -25.78 -6.65
C GLU A 269 42.45 -25.86 -5.55
N TRP A 270 42.26 -26.79 -4.61
CA TRP A 270 43.07 -26.96 -3.41
C TRP A 270 43.66 -28.37 -3.32
N VAL A 271 44.90 -28.47 -2.84
CA VAL A 271 45.40 -29.68 -2.18
C VAL A 271 45.60 -29.35 -0.70
N VAL A 272 44.86 -30.06 0.14
CA VAL A 272 44.95 -30.05 1.60
C VAL A 272 45.18 -31.49 2.10
N PRO A 273 45.59 -31.71 3.36
CA PRO A 273 45.72 -33.06 3.91
C PRO A 273 44.40 -33.84 3.84
N THR A 274 44.40 -34.99 3.17
CA THR A 274 43.23 -35.89 3.07
C THR A 274 43.14 -36.86 4.24
N GLU A 275 44.25 -37.12 4.93
CA GLU A 275 44.28 -37.87 6.18
C GLU A 275 44.40 -36.90 7.37
N PRO A 276 43.75 -37.16 8.52
CA PRO A 276 43.76 -36.25 9.65
C PRO A 276 45.16 -36.10 10.23
N VAL A 277 45.67 -34.87 10.26
CA VAL A 277 47.05 -34.59 10.67
C VAL A 277 47.21 -34.83 12.18
N GLN A 278 48.24 -35.57 12.57
CA GLN A 278 48.69 -35.71 13.96
C GLN A 278 50.03 -34.99 14.14
N PRO A 279 50.03 -33.66 14.32
CA PRO A 279 51.25 -32.88 14.47
C PRO A 279 51.95 -33.23 15.80
N GLN A 280 53.28 -33.43 15.77
CA GLN A 280 54.05 -33.87 16.95
C GLN A 280 54.11 -32.81 18.05
N ASP A 281 54.03 -31.54 17.67
CA ASP A 281 53.80 -30.38 18.52
C ASP A 281 53.03 -29.31 17.71
N CYS A 282 52.57 -28.23 18.34
CA CYS A 282 51.84 -27.16 17.63
C CYS A 282 52.71 -26.31 16.69
N GLY A 283 54.05 -26.42 16.77
CA GLY A 283 55.00 -25.77 15.87
C GLY A 283 55.12 -26.46 14.52
N ALA A 284 54.52 -27.64 14.35
CA ALA A 284 54.44 -28.31 13.06
C ALA A 284 53.81 -27.42 11.97
N THR A 285 54.33 -27.57 10.75
CA THR A 285 53.89 -26.85 9.56
C THR A 285 53.24 -27.79 8.55
N VAL A 286 52.22 -27.32 7.84
CA VAL A 286 51.58 -28.05 6.74
C VAL A 286 51.57 -27.22 5.46
N ASP A 287 51.97 -27.82 4.35
CA ASP A 287 51.95 -27.17 3.03
C ASP A 287 50.59 -27.35 2.36
N LEU A 288 49.90 -26.24 2.15
CA LEU A 288 48.66 -26.14 1.40
C LEU A 288 49.00 -25.75 -0.04
N ARG A 289 48.37 -26.37 -1.04
CA ARG A 289 48.55 -25.95 -2.45
C ARG A 289 47.25 -25.40 -3.00
N VAL A 290 47.34 -24.31 -3.77
CA VAL A 290 46.19 -23.60 -4.32
C VAL A 290 46.49 -23.15 -5.76
N ARG A 291 45.50 -23.26 -6.66
CA ARG A 291 45.60 -22.76 -8.05
C ARG A 291 44.30 -22.19 -8.57
N ASN A 292 44.41 -21.38 -9.63
CA ASN A 292 43.28 -20.93 -10.43
C ASN A 292 42.99 -21.97 -11.53
N ALA A 293 41.98 -22.82 -11.35
CA ALA A 293 41.53 -23.81 -12.33
C ALA A 293 40.40 -23.28 -13.26
N ALA A 294 40.14 -21.97 -13.29
CA ALA A 294 39.24 -21.39 -14.29
C ALA A 294 39.81 -21.61 -15.71
N GLY A 295 39.02 -22.21 -16.60
CA GLY A 295 39.45 -22.76 -17.90
C GLY A 295 39.85 -21.75 -18.99
N THR A 296 40.39 -20.59 -18.62
CA THR A 296 41.00 -19.60 -19.52
C THR A 296 42.40 -19.27 -19.04
N PRO A 297 43.47 -19.61 -19.80
CA PRO A 297 44.81 -19.11 -19.52
C PRO A 297 44.86 -17.57 -19.62
N ASP A 298 45.97 -16.99 -19.16
CA ASP A 298 46.27 -15.55 -19.12
C ASP A 298 45.47 -14.72 -18.10
N ARG A 299 44.60 -15.31 -17.29
CA ARG A 299 44.04 -14.63 -16.10
C ARG A 299 44.93 -14.82 -14.87
N THR A 300 45.63 -13.75 -14.50
CA THR A 300 46.21 -13.59 -13.15
C THR A 300 45.11 -13.21 -12.16
N LEU A 301 45.07 -13.88 -11.02
CA LEU A 301 44.07 -13.67 -9.96
C LEU A 301 44.78 -13.40 -8.63
N ALA A 302 44.70 -12.16 -8.13
CA ALA A 302 45.27 -11.78 -6.84
C ALA A 302 44.34 -12.17 -5.70
N VAL A 303 44.79 -13.03 -4.80
CA VAL A 303 44.02 -13.54 -3.66
C VAL A 303 44.75 -13.32 -2.35
N VAL A 304 43.99 -13.18 -1.25
CA VAL A 304 44.50 -13.41 0.10
C VAL A 304 44.05 -14.80 0.53
N ILE A 305 45.02 -15.60 0.97
CA ILE A 305 44.79 -16.92 1.54
C ILE A 305 44.57 -16.75 3.05
N GLN A 306 43.39 -17.16 3.51
CA GLN A 306 42.99 -17.13 4.91
C GLN A 306 42.81 -18.54 5.45
N VAL A 307 43.15 -18.72 6.72
CA VAL A 307 42.85 -19.92 7.51
C VAL A 307 41.86 -19.57 8.61
N ILE A 308 40.97 -20.50 8.93
CA ILE A 308 40.00 -20.40 10.02
C ILE A 308 40.23 -21.62 10.92
N PRO A 309 40.91 -21.44 12.08
CA PRO A 309 41.04 -22.50 13.08
C PRO A 309 39.68 -22.85 13.72
N PRO A 310 39.53 -24.05 14.30
CA PRO A 310 38.32 -24.47 15.02
C PRO A 310 37.87 -23.42 16.05
N GLY A 311 36.65 -22.89 15.89
CA GLY A 311 36.07 -21.89 16.80
C GLY A 311 36.77 -20.52 16.84
N ARG A 312 37.58 -20.16 15.83
CA ARG A 312 38.33 -18.90 15.77
C ARG A 312 37.95 -18.05 14.56
N GLN A 313 38.33 -16.76 14.62
CA GLN A 313 38.21 -15.83 13.49
C GLN A 313 39.24 -16.14 12.38
N PRO A 314 39.01 -15.71 11.12
CA PRO A 314 39.96 -15.88 10.03
C PRO A 314 41.29 -15.16 10.26
N VAL A 315 42.40 -15.80 9.87
CA VAL A 315 43.76 -15.27 9.90
C VAL A 315 44.32 -15.25 8.48
N ASP A 316 44.84 -14.11 8.03
CA ASP A 316 45.58 -13.99 6.77
C ASP A 316 46.91 -14.77 6.85
N LEU A 317 47.12 -15.75 5.96
CA LEU A 317 48.39 -16.48 5.83
C LEU A 317 49.32 -15.85 4.79
N ALA A 318 48.80 -15.53 3.60
CA ALA A 318 49.60 -15.05 2.48
C ALA A 318 48.76 -14.25 1.47
N SER A 319 49.38 -13.28 0.81
CA SER A 319 48.84 -12.70 -0.44
C SER A 319 49.53 -13.38 -1.62
N VAL A 320 48.76 -13.87 -2.59
CA VAL A 320 49.25 -14.74 -3.67
C VAL A 320 48.65 -14.29 -5.01
N GLU A 321 49.49 -14.17 -6.04
CA GLU A 321 49.03 -14.02 -7.42
C GLU A 321 48.96 -15.40 -8.09
N LEU A 322 47.75 -15.92 -8.27
CA LEU A 322 47.50 -17.16 -9.00
C LEU A 322 47.52 -16.87 -10.50
N ARG A 323 48.66 -17.16 -11.13
CA ARG A 323 48.91 -16.99 -12.56
C ARG A 323 48.66 -18.33 -13.27
N ASN A 324 47.73 -18.36 -14.22
CA ASN A 324 47.33 -19.59 -14.93
C ASN A 324 46.89 -20.73 -13.97
N ALA A 325 46.93 -21.98 -14.46
CA ALA A 325 46.62 -23.18 -13.69
C ALA A 325 47.81 -23.70 -12.85
N ASP A 326 48.81 -22.85 -12.60
CA ASP A 326 50.00 -23.17 -11.82
C ASP A 326 49.68 -23.21 -10.31
N TRP A 327 50.33 -24.13 -9.61
CA TRP A 327 50.13 -24.32 -8.17
C TRP A 327 51.05 -23.42 -7.35
N ALA A 328 50.47 -22.51 -6.58
CA ALA A 328 51.17 -21.88 -5.45
C ALA A 328 51.13 -22.81 -4.23
N THR A 329 52.16 -22.75 -3.39
CA THR A 329 52.22 -23.42 -2.08
C THR A 329 52.23 -22.37 -0.98
N VAL A 330 51.45 -22.59 0.08
CA VAL A 330 51.38 -21.74 1.28
C VAL A 330 51.53 -22.63 2.51
N SER A 331 52.58 -22.41 3.30
CA SER A 331 52.83 -23.15 4.53
C SER A 331 52.07 -22.54 5.70
N LEU A 332 51.36 -23.38 6.46
CA LEU A 332 50.58 -23.03 7.65
C LEU A 332 51.27 -23.60 8.89
N THR A 333 51.62 -22.75 9.87
CA THR A 333 52.11 -23.17 11.20
C THR A 333 50.94 -23.16 12.19
N TYR A 334 50.61 -24.30 12.81
CA TYR A 334 49.37 -24.40 13.60
C TYR A 334 49.32 -23.44 14.79
N CYS A 335 50.36 -23.38 15.63
CA CYS A 335 50.40 -22.49 16.81
C CYS A 335 50.32 -20.99 16.45
N GLN A 336 50.82 -20.59 15.27
CA GLN A 336 50.74 -19.19 14.81
C GLN A 336 49.32 -18.78 14.40
N ALA A 337 48.55 -19.71 13.82
CA ALA A 337 47.18 -19.45 13.38
C ALA A 337 46.14 -19.66 14.50
N ALA A 338 46.31 -20.65 15.37
CA ALA A 338 45.39 -20.93 16.48
C ALA A 338 45.59 -20.01 17.70
N GLY A 339 46.77 -19.40 17.84
CA GLY A 339 47.12 -18.55 19.00
C GLY A 339 47.32 -19.34 20.30
N GLY A 340 47.55 -20.66 20.22
CA GLY A 340 47.70 -21.54 21.37
C GLY A 340 47.99 -22.99 20.99
N SER A 341 48.12 -23.85 22.00
CA SER A 341 48.45 -25.28 21.83
C SER A 341 47.27 -26.17 21.48
N ASP A 342 46.03 -25.70 21.65
CA ASP A 342 44.85 -26.44 21.20
C ASP A 342 44.58 -26.13 19.72
N ILE A 343 44.68 -27.18 18.91
CA ILE A 343 44.70 -27.12 17.44
C ILE A 343 43.85 -28.25 16.82
N ALA A 344 43.08 -28.99 17.63
CA ALA A 344 42.33 -30.16 17.18
C ALA A 344 40.94 -29.78 16.59
N GLY A 345 40.49 -30.54 15.59
CA GLY A 345 39.21 -30.37 14.90
C GLY A 345 39.36 -29.94 13.44
N THR A 346 38.25 -29.46 12.87
CA THR A 346 38.14 -29.08 11.46
C THR A 346 38.75 -27.70 11.18
N TRP A 347 39.84 -27.66 10.41
CA TRP A 347 40.44 -26.43 9.90
C TRP A 347 39.87 -26.09 8.53
N THR A 348 39.50 -24.82 8.31
CA THR A 348 39.04 -24.32 7.00
C THR A 348 40.09 -23.40 6.39
N VAL A 349 40.34 -23.53 5.08
CA VAL A 349 41.20 -22.61 4.31
C VAL A 349 40.42 -22.05 3.14
N ARG A 350 40.56 -20.74 2.88
CA ARG A 350 39.83 -20.04 1.81
C ARG A 350 40.70 -19.02 1.10
N ALA A 351 40.45 -18.84 -0.18
CA ALA A 351 40.99 -17.75 -0.99
C ALA A 351 39.90 -16.68 -1.09
N VAL A 352 40.21 -15.46 -0.67
CA VAL A 352 39.37 -14.27 -0.89
C VAL A 352 40.01 -13.34 -1.90
N ASP A 353 39.20 -12.57 -2.62
CA ASP A 353 39.69 -11.52 -3.50
C ASP A 353 40.58 -10.52 -2.74
N ALA A 354 41.74 -10.17 -3.30
CA ALA A 354 42.74 -9.37 -2.60
C ALA A 354 42.35 -7.88 -2.42
N ALA A 355 41.39 -7.36 -3.20
CA ALA A 355 40.91 -5.99 -3.08
C ALA A 355 39.75 -5.88 -2.08
N THR A 356 38.79 -6.82 -2.09
CA THR A 356 37.63 -6.77 -1.18
C THR A 356 37.88 -7.45 0.16
N ARG A 357 38.73 -8.49 0.22
CA ARG A 357 38.93 -9.41 1.34
C ARG A 357 37.67 -10.15 1.85
N GLN A 358 36.52 -9.91 1.23
CA GLN A 358 35.20 -10.45 1.60
C GLN A 358 34.69 -11.46 0.57
N THR A 359 34.96 -11.25 -0.72
CA THR A 359 34.51 -12.15 -1.78
C THR A 359 35.31 -13.46 -1.74
N VAL A 360 34.71 -14.53 -1.22
CA VAL A 360 35.30 -15.87 -1.22
C VAL A 360 35.30 -16.42 -2.64
N LEU A 361 36.50 -16.76 -3.14
CA LEU A 361 36.73 -17.29 -4.48
C LEU A 361 36.78 -18.83 -4.45
N GLY A 362 37.13 -19.45 -3.32
CA GLY A 362 36.97 -20.87 -3.08
C GLY A 362 37.64 -21.33 -1.79
N GLN A 363 37.26 -22.52 -1.30
CA GLN A 363 37.66 -23.00 0.03
C GLN A 363 37.80 -24.53 0.08
N ALA A 364 38.53 -25.01 1.09
CA ALA A 364 38.68 -26.43 1.43
C ALA A 364 38.77 -26.61 2.95
N THR A 365 38.56 -27.84 3.43
CA THR A 365 38.64 -28.20 4.85
C THR A 365 39.54 -29.42 5.04
N PHE A 366 40.19 -29.52 6.20
CA PHE A 366 40.94 -30.71 6.61
C PHE A 366 40.88 -30.89 8.13
N GLU A 367 41.11 -32.12 8.60
CA GLU A 367 41.06 -32.46 10.02
C GLU A 367 42.44 -32.47 10.67
N VAL A 368 42.52 -31.96 11.91
CA VAL A 368 43.69 -32.12 12.79
C VAL A 368 43.24 -32.90 14.02
N ARG A 369 43.89 -34.04 14.30
CA ARG A 369 43.59 -34.85 15.48
C ARG A 369 44.49 -34.47 16.64
N ALA A 370 43.90 -34.38 17.83
CA ALA A 370 44.65 -34.38 19.07
C ALA A 370 45.59 -35.59 19.12
N LEU A 371 46.81 -35.37 19.62
CA LEU A 371 47.76 -36.46 19.87
C LEU A 371 47.14 -37.46 20.85
N PRO A 372 47.17 -38.77 20.56
CA PRO A 372 46.81 -39.77 21.57
C PRO A 372 47.79 -39.65 22.73
N ALA A 373 47.27 -39.47 23.95
CA ALA A 373 48.09 -39.39 25.15
C ALA A 373 49.04 -40.62 25.23
N PRO A 374 50.32 -40.43 25.61
CA PRO A 374 51.30 -41.52 25.63
C PRO A 374 50.78 -42.68 26.47
N ALA A 375 50.80 -43.88 25.89
CA ALA A 375 50.12 -45.05 26.44
C ALA A 375 50.56 -45.31 27.89
N GLN A 376 49.63 -45.12 28.83
CA GLN A 376 49.87 -45.38 30.24
C GLN A 376 50.21 -46.87 30.43
N PRO A 377 51.20 -47.22 31.29
CA PRO A 377 51.48 -48.61 31.61
C PRO A 377 50.22 -49.33 32.08
N ALA A 378 49.96 -50.52 31.53
CA ALA A 378 48.71 -51.24 31.76
C ALA A 378 48.45 -51.44 33.27
N PRO A 379 47.24 -51.14 33.78
CA PRO A 379 46.92 -51.30 35.19
C PRO A 379 47.02 -52.76 35.62
N PRO A 380 47.39 -53.04 36.89
CA PRO A 380 47.52 -54.40 37.40
C PRO A 380 46.18 -55.16 37.35
N PRO A 381 46.19 -56.50 37.26
CA PRO A 381 45.00 -57.30 37.04
C PRO A 381 43.97 -57.14 38.16
N PRO A 382 42.65 -57.12 37.83
CA PRO A 382 41.59 -56.82 38.78
C PRO A 382 41.43 -57.91 39.83
N GLN A 383 41.23 -57.50 41.09
CA GLN A 383 40.89 -58.40 42.18
C GLN A 383 39.42 -58.90 42.07
N PRO A 384 39.07 -60.07 42.65
CA PRO A 384 37.71 -60.59 42.62
C PRO A 384 36.69 -59.62 43.24
N ARG A 385 35.57 -59.39 42.55
CA ARG A 385 34.52 -58.49 43.04
C ARG A 385 33.76 -59.11 44.23
N PRO A 386 33.48 -58.34 45.30
CA PRO A 386 32.43 -58.67 46.25
C PRO A 386 31.05 -58.79 45.59
N GLN A 387 30.12 -59.46 46.27
CA GLN A 387 28.75 -59.68 45.77
C GLN A 387 27.92 -58.37 45.75
N PRO A 388 26.81 -58.31 44.97
CA PRO A 388 26.04 -57.08 44.81
C PRO A 388 25.43 -56.62 46.14
N GLN A 389 25.83 -55.43 46.58
CA GLN A 389 25.07 -54.64 47.55
C GLN A 389 23.96 -53.89 46.79
N PRO A 390 22.85 -53.48 47.47
CA PRO A 390 21.89 -52.55 46.90
C PRO A 390 22.61 -51.31 46.36
N GLN A 391 22.21 -50.82 45.19
CA GLN A 391 22.87 -49.67 44.57
C GLN A 391 22.81 -48.47 45.53
N PRO A 392 23.93 -47.76 45.77
CA PRO A 392 23.85 -46.41 46.31
C PRO A 392 22.89 -45.61 45.43
N GLN A 393 21.95 -44.91 46.05
CA GLN A 393 21.15 -43.93 45.33
C GLN A 393 22.10 -42.93 44.67
N PRO A 394 21.75 -42.33 43.51
CA PRO A 394 22.47 -41.15 43.05
C PRO A 394 22.52 -40.13 44.19
N PRO A 395 23.55 -39.26 44.25
CA PRO A 395 23.47 -38.12 45.15
C PRO A 395 22.11 -37.44 44.93
N PRO A 396 21.44 -36.94 45.98
CA PRO A 396 20.24 -36.15 45.77
C PRO A 396 20.57 -35.05 44.75
N PRO A 397 19.61 -34.64 43.91
CA PRO A 397 19.82 -33.43 43.12
C PRO A 397 20.29 -32.30 44.06
N PRO A 398 21.02 -31.29 43.57
CA PRO A 398 21.09 -30.03 44.31
C PRO A 398 19.65 -29.68 44.73
N PRO A 399 19.43 -29.16 45.96
CA PRO A 399 18.08 -28.83 46.40
C PRO A 399 17.44 -28.03 45.28
N ALA A 400 16.25 -28.47 44.83
CA ALA A 400 15.51 -27.72 43.82
C ALA A 400 15.49 -26.28 44.35
N ARG A 401 16.07 -25.36 43.56
CA ARG A 401 16.12 -23.95 43.94
C ARG A 401 14.67 -23.57 44.17
N VAL A 402 14.43 -22.87 45.29
CA VAL A 402 13.06 -22.53 45.63
C VAL A 402 12.55 -21.65 44.50
N ASP A 403 11.34 -21.94 44.06
CA ASP A 403 10.57 -21.30 43.02
C ASP A 403 9.18 -21.30 43.65
N THR A 404 8.77 -20.13 44.13
CA THR A 404 7.74 -19.99 45.17
C THR A 404 6.34 -19.76 44.59
N ASP A 405 6.25 -19.17 43.40
CA ASP A 405 5.01 -18.98 42.64
C ASP A 405 4.87 -19.91 41.42
N GLY A 406 5.97 -20.44 40.88
CA GLY A 406 5.98 -21.51 39.88
C GLY A 406 6.21 -21.05 38.44
N ASP A 407 7.06 -20.04 38.22
CA ASP A 407 7.23 -19.35 36.93
C ASP A 407 8.47 -19.79 36.11
N ASP A 408 9.23 -20.76 36.63
CA ASP A 408 10.55 -21.26 36.19
C ASP A 408 11.77 -20.36 36.54
N LEU A 409 11.61 -19.16 37.16
CA LEU A 409 12.71 -18.37 37.78
C LEU A 409 12.84 -18.69 39.28
N PRO A 410 14.03 -19.07 39.80
CA PRO A 410 14.15 -19.39 41.23
C PRO A 410 14.35 -18.16 42.14
N ASP A 411 13.81 -18.21 43.37
CA ASP A 411 13.94 -17.26 44.51
C ASP A 411 15.31 -16.56 44.60
N ASP A 412 16.42 -17.28 44.34
CA ASP A 412 17.79 -16.74 44.46
C ASP A 412 18.33 -16.05 43.19
N GLU A 413 17.73 -16.28 42.02
CA GLU A 413 17.92 -15.44 40.82
C GLU A 413 16.94 -14.27 40.80
N GLU A 414 15.70 -14.47 41.26
CA GLU A 414 14.72 -13.40 41.49
C GLU A 414 15.28 -12.27 42.35
N LEU A 415 15.84 -12.59 43.52
CA LEU A 415 16.55 -11.64 44.39
C LEU A 415 17.78 -10.98 43.73
N SER A 416 18.25 -11.50 42.60
CA SER A 416 19.36 -10.96 41.81
C SER A 416 18.90 -10.06 40.65
N PHE A 417 17.75 -10.34 40.04
CA PHE A 417 17.09 -9.49 39.02
C PHE A 417 16.26 -8.35 39.67
N GLY A 418 15.73 -8.59 40.87
CA GLY A 418 14.97 -7.64 41.68
C GLY A 418 13.44 -7.85 41.64
N THR A 419 12.99 -9.07 41.37
CA THR A 419 11.58 -9.48 41.24
C THR A 419 10.95 -9.85 42.59
N ASP A 420 9.63 -10.10 42.63
CA ASP A 420 8.90 -10.48 43.85
C ASP A 420 8.52 -11.97 43.85
N GLN A 421 9.27 -12.76 44.62
CA GLN A 421 9.21 -14.22 44.83
C GLN A 421 7.92 -14.80 45.45
N TYR A 422 6.77 -14.20 45.10
CA TYR A 422 5.40 -14.59 45.41
C TYR A 422 4.42 -14.17 44.28
N ASN A 423 4.94 -13.67 43.15
CA ASN A 423 4.20 -13.07 42.05
C ASN A 423 4.96 -13.22 40.72
N SER A 424 4.61 -14.28 39.98
CA SER A 424 5.16 -14.78 38.70
C SER A 424 5.03 -13.86 37.46
N ASP A 425 4.96 -12.54 37.65
CA ASP A 425 4.71 -11.49 36.65
C ASP A 425 4.88 -10.14 37.37
N THR A 426 6.14 -9.78 37.68
CA THR A 426 6.50 -8.74 38.65
C THR A 426 6.00 -7.34 38.29
N ASP A 427 5.90 -7.02 37.01
CA ASP A 427 5.40 -5.71 36.53
C ASP A 427 3.98 -5.74 35.92
N SER A 428 3.38 -6.93 35.80
CA SER A 428 1.99 -7.17 35.37
C SER A 428 1.71 -6.87 33.89
N ASP A 429 2.67 -7.19 33.03
CA ASP A 429 2.61 -7.14 31.56
C ASP A 429 1.90 -8.36 30.95
N GLY A 430 2.08 -9.56 31.54
CA GLY A 430 1.49 -10.82 31.07
C GLY A 430 2.50 -11.86 30.54
N LEU A 431 3.79 -11.54 30.48
CA LEU A 431 4.87 -12.51 30.53
C LEU A 431 5.07 -13.02 31.97
N SER A 432 6.05 -13.90 32.16
CA SER A 432 6.54 -14.27 33.50
C SER A 432 8.03 -13.98 33.58
N ASP A 433 8.51 -13.58 34.75
CA ASP A 433 9.88 -13.16 35.01
C ASP A 433 10.92 -14.19 34.50
N GLY A 434 10.64 -15.49 34.62
CA GLY A 434 11.44 -16.59 34.07
C GLY A 434 11.37 -16.73 32.55
N SER A 435 10.22 -16.47 31.93
CA SER A 435 10.09 -16.40 30.47
C SER A 435 10.85 -15.20 29.91
N GLU A 436 10.79 -14.07 30.60
CA GLU A 436 11.56 -12.87 30.28
C GLU A 436 13.07 -13.12 30.40
N VAL A 437 13.55 -13.59 31.55
CA VAL A 437 14.99 -13.80 31.77
C VAL A 437 15.58 -14.90 30.87
N TYR A 438 14.85 -16.01 30.62
CA TYR A 438 15.42 -17.17 29.93
C TYR A 438 14.99 -17.35 28.46
N VAL A 439 13.91 -16.73 28.00
CA VAL A 439 13.38 -16.91 26.62
C VAL A 439 13.47 -15.64 25.79
N HIS A 440 13.07 -14.49 26.34
CA HIS A 440 12.96 -13.22 25.60
C HIS A 440 14.15 -12.28 25.80
N GLY A 441 14.76 -12.32 26.98
CA GLY A 441 15.89 -11.49 27.39
C GLY A 441 15.52 -10.05 27.78
N THR A 442 14.27 -9.79 28.21
CA THR A 442 13.73 -8.49 28.64
C THR A 442 14.07 -8.17 30.11
N ASP A 443 13.62 -7.02 30.65
CA ASP A 443 13.87 -6.60 32.05
C ASP A 443 12.58 -6.75 32.89
N PRO A 444 12.41 -7.84 33.69
CA PRO A 444 11.15 -8.30 34.30
C PRO A 444 10.67 -7.47 35.50
N ARG A 445 10.78 -6.16 35.36
CA ARG A 445 10.39 -5.11 36.31
C ARG A 445 10.02 -3.83 35.55
N LYS A 446 9.77 -3.96 34.25
CA LYS A 446 9.33 -2.96 33.27
C LYS A 446 8.50 -3.69 32.22
N ALA A 447 7.18 -3.52 32.32
CA ALA A 447 6.14 -3.90 31.36
C ALA A 447 6.24 -3.21 29.97
N ASP A 448 7.44 -2.83 29.55
CA ASP A 448 7.85 -2.01 28.40
C ASP A 448 9.38 -1.84 28.54
N THR A 449 10.17 -2.72 27.91
CA THR A 449 11.62 -2.82 28.17
C THR A 449 12.38 -1.60 27.65
N ASP A 450 12.03 -1.10 26.45
CA ASP A 450 12.75 -0.03 25.75
C ASP A 450 12.11 1.38 25.83
N LEU A 451 10.87 1.45 26.33
CA LEU A 451 10.08 2.66 26.62
C LEU A 451 9.40 3.32 25.40
N ASP A 452 9.02 2.54 24.37
CA ASP A 452 8.09 2.94 23.28
C ASP A 452 6.69 3.31 23.79
N GLY A 453 6.17 2.58 24.80
CA GLY A 453 4.78 2.64 25.25
C GLY A 453 3.89 1.47 24.78
N THR A 454 4.50 0.42 24.21
CA THR A 454 3.91 -0.91 24.01
C THR A 454 4.53 -1.87 25.04
N SER A 455 3.82 -2.92 25.46
CA SER A 455 4.36 -3.88 26.43
C SER A 455 5.08 -5.04 25.74
N ASP A 456 6.08 -5.61 26.42
CA ASP A 456 6.91 -6.70 25.91
C ASP A 456 6.05 -7.92 25.52
N PHE A 457 5.01 -8.24 26.30
CA PHE A 457 3.99 -9.24 25.97
C PHE A 457 3.27 -8.92 24.66
N ASP A 458 2.74 -7.70 24.50
CA ASP A 458 1.96 -7.30 23.32
C ASP A 458 2.86 -7.32 22.06
N GLU A 459 4.13 -6.92 22.20
CA GLU A 459 5.18 -7.00 21.16
C GLU A 459 5.50 -8.44 20.74
N ILE A 460 5.77 -9.31 21.71
CA ILE A 460 6.07 -10.73 21.48
C ILE A 460 4.85 -11.47 20.90
N LEU A 461 3.63 -11.08 21.31
CA LEU A 461 2.37 -11.63 20.80
C LEU A 461 2.11 -11.29 19.33
N ILE A 462 2.51 -10.10 18.86
CA ILE A 462 2.39 -9.69 17.45
C ILE A 462 3.64 -9.99 16.61
N GLY A 463 4.76 -10.34 17.25
CA GLY A 463 6.03 -10.73 16.60
C GLY A 463 6.88 -9.54 16.16
N SER A 464 6.90 -8.49 16.97
CA SER A 464 7.87 -7.38 16.88
C SER A 464 9.05 -7.59 17.85
N ASP A 465 9.75 -6.56 18.30
CA ASP A 465 11.09 -6.67 18.92
C ASP A 465 11.22 -5.71 20.13
N PRO A 466 11.06 -6.19 21.38
CA PRO A 466 10.99 -5.36 22.60
C PRO A 466 12.36 -4.77 23.06
N TRP A 467 13.27 -4.61 22.10
CA TRP A 467 14.57 -3.96 22.24
C TRP A 467 14.82 -2.91 21.14
N ASP A 468 13.84 -2.67 20.27
CA ASP A 468 13.84 -1.62 19.24
C ASP A 468 12.66 -0.66 19.51
N PRO A 469 12.87 0.55 20.09
CA PRO A 469 11.81 1.50 20.48
C PRO A 469 11.11 2.20 19.28
N CYS A 470 11.02 1.46 18.18
CA CYS A 470 10.41 1.73 16.89
C CYS A 470 9.59 0.52 16.39
N SER A 471 9.63 -0.60 17.12
CA SER A 471 8.69 -1.70 17.11
C SER A 471 7.53 -1.43 18.07
N PRO A 472 6.33 -2.00 17.83
CA PRO A 472 5.83 -2.32 16.48
C PRO A 472 5.56 -1.04 15.65
N TRP A 473 5.63 0.15 16.27
CA TRP A 473 5.11 1.39 15.73
C TRP A 473 6.18 2.27 15.07
N GLN A 474 6.59 1.93 13.83
CA GLN A 474 7.48 2.73 12.95
C GLN A 474 6.94 4.15 12.57
N PHE A 475 5.93 4.66 13.29
CA PHE A 475 5.34 5.99 13.17
C PHE A 475 5.35 6.77 14.50
N ALA A 476 5.90 6.20 15.59
CA ALA A 476 6.21 6.94 16.81
C ALA A 476 7.20 8.09 16.51
N TYR A 477 6.99 9.25 17.13
CA TYR A 477 7.77 10.46 16.81
C TYR A 477 9.23 10.43 17.29
N ALA A 478 9.61 9.46 18.15
CA ALA A 478 10.98 9.28 18.63
C ALA A 478 11.94 8.79 17.52
N CYS A 479 11.47 7.86 16.68
CA CYS A 479 12.24 7.10 15.67
C CYS A 479 12.77 7.89 14.47
N GLN A 480 12.80 9.23 14.53
CA GLN A 480 13.29 10.09 13.46
C GLN A 480 14.56 10.86 13.82
N TYR A 481 15.08 10.71 15.06
CA TYR A 481 16.26 11.43 15.54
C TYR A 481 17.11 10.64 16.55
N GLU A 482 17.92 9.70 16.05
CA GLU A 482 19.38 9.67 16.21
C GLU A 482 20.00 9.15 14.89
N GLY A 483 21.32 9.25 14.66
CA GLY A 483 21.94 8.92 13.36
C GLY A 483 23.46 8.96 13.29
#